data_AF-A0A537FM40-F1
#
_entry.id   AF-A0A537FM40-F1
#
_cell.length_a   1.000
_cell.length_b   1.000
_cell.length_c   1.000
_cell.angle_alpha   90.00
_cell.angle_beta   90.00
_cell.angle_gamma   90.00
#
_symmetry.space_group_name_H-M   'P 1'
#
loop_
_entity.id
_entity.type
_entity.pdbx_description
1 polymer ?
#
loop_
_entity_poly.entity_id
_entity_poly.type
_entity_poly.pdbx_seq_one_letter_code
_entity_poly.pdbx_strand_id
1 'polypeptide(L)'
;MIPEVATELGEVNNMLSDMSLETGEVQDQDLDLTASSSEAKKVLEESNIIASQQIKERFPELPLPEPRQTTNATVTQVTQSRIPVAIASGGEEEQVEPLEDRVLGYIKSHNGELNMNSASTDLAVSPEDVRRSLQKLRDDGKIVMD
;
A
#
# COMPACT_ATOMS: atom_id res chain seq x y z
N MET A 1 -9.23 -43.99 1.86
CA MET A 1 -9.68 -42.60 2.02
C MET A 1 -10.89 -42.41 1.11
N ILE A 2 -11.97 -41.86 1.66
CA ILE A 2 -13.32 -42.01 1.13
C ILE A 2 -13.58 -40.99 -0.01
N PRO A 3 -13.94 -41.44 -1.22
CA PRO A 3 -14.19 -40.55 -2.37
C PRO A 3 -15.36 -39.58 -2.15
N GLU A 4 -16.35 -39.96 -1.32
CA GLU A 4 -17.52 -39.12 -0.96
C GLU A 4 -17.13 -37.78 -0.32
N VAL A 5 -16.04 -37.76 0.45
CA VAL A 5 -15.57 -36.53 1.11
C VAL A 5 -14.98 -35.58 0.07
N ALA A 6 -14.40 -36.10 -1.01
CA ALA A 6 -13.83 -35.27 -2.07
C ALA A 6 -14.92 -34.64 -2.95
N THR A 7 -16.06 -35.32 -3.16
CA THR A 7 -17.21 -34.76 -3.88
C THR A 7 -17.91 -33.67 -3.07
N GLU A 8 -18.18 -33.92 -1.79
CA GLU A 8 -18.76 -32.92 -0.88
C GLU A 8 -17.88 -31.67 -0.74
N LEU A 9 -16.55 -31.84 -0.63
CA LEU A 9 -15.62 -30.71 -0.62
C LEU A 9 -15.62 -29.93 -1.95
N GLY A 10 -15.81 -30.62 -3.08
CA GLY A 10 -15.96 -29.99 -4.39
C GLY A 10 -17.23 -29.13 -4.50
N GLU A 11 -18.33 -29.60 -3.93
CA GLU A 11 -19.60 -28.86 -3.88
C GLU A 11 -19.49 -27.60 -3.02
N VAL A 12 -18.83 -27.68 -1.86
CA VAL A 12 -18.58 -26.51 -1.00
C VAL A 12 -17.69 -25.48 -1.70
N ASN A 13 -16.65 -25.92 -2.42
CA ASN A 13 -15.78 -25.02 -3.16
C ASN A 13 -16.54 -24.27 -4.27
N ASN A 14 -17.46 -24.94 -4.96
CA ASN A 14 -18.29 -24.32 -5.98
C ASN A 14 -19.24 -23.30 -5.34
N MET A 15 -19.89 -23.64 -4.23
CA MET A 15 -20.79 -22.72 -3.53
C MET A 15 -20.06 -21.48 -3.00
N LEU A 16 -18.83 -21.62 -2.51
CA LEU A 16 -17.99 -20.49 -2.08
C LEU A 16 -17.57 -19.61 -3.27
N SER A 17 -17.29 -20.23 -4.43
CA SER A 17 -16.95 -19.51 -5.66
C SER A 17 -18.14 -18.70 -6.17
N ASP A 18 -19.34 -19.28 -6.15
CA ASP A 18 -20.58 -18.59 -6.50
C ASP A 18 -20.88 -17.45 -5.52
N MET A 19 -20.70 -17.66 -4.22
CA MET A 19 -20.88 -16.62 -3.21
C MET A 19 -19.88 -15.47 -3.37
N SER A 20 -18.62 -15.77 -3.72
CA SER A 20 -17.61 -14.74 -4.02
C SER A 20 -17.97 -13.93 -5.27
N LEU A 21 -18.59 -14.57 -6.26
CA LEU A 21 -19.02 -13.91 -7.48
C LEU A 21 -20.27 -13.05 -7.27
N GLU A 22 -21.25 -13.55 -6.50
CA GLU A 22 -22.52 -12.88 -6.24
C GLU A 22 -22.42 -11.74 -5.20
N THR A 23 -21.53 -11.87 -4.21
CA THR A 23 -21.23 -10.79 -3.26
C THR A 23 -20.53 -9.62 -3.95
N GLY A 24 -19.92 -9.86 -5.11
CA GLY A 24 -19.09 -8.90 -5.82
C GLY A 24 -17.78 -8.63 -5.09
N GLU A 25 -16.75 -8.25 -5.83
CA GLU A 25 -15.58 -7.63 -5.23
C GLU A 25 -16.01 -6.23 -4.76
N VAL A 26 -15.98 -5.99 -3.45
CA VAL A 26 -16.03 -4.63 -2.94
C VAL A 26 -14.75 -3.98 -3.42
N GLN A 27 -14.83 -3.26 -4.53
CA GLN A 27 -13.74 -2.41 -4.96
C GLN A 27 -13.52 -1.42 -3.83
N ASP A 28 -12.37 -1.54 -3.16
CA ASP A 28 -11.89 -0.57 -2.19
C ASP A 28 -11.71 0.74 -2.98
N GLN A 29 -12.79 1.53 -3.03
CA GLN A 29 -12.70 2.87 -3.53
C GLN A 29 -11.98 3.63 -2.43
N ASP A 30 -10.69 3.87 -2.66
CA ASP A 30 -9.94 4.89 -1.95
C ASP A 30 -10.64 6.24 -2.19
N LEU A 31 -11.61 6.54 -1.34
CA LEU A 31 -12.25 7.84 -1.30
C LEU A 31 -11.19 8.81 -0.77
N ASP A 32 -10.55 9.55 -1.67
CA ASP A 32 -9.71 10.69 -1.32
C ASP A 32 -10.62 11.82 -0.78
N LEU A 33 -11.00 11.70 0.48
CA LEU A 33 -11.86 12.63 1.20
C LEU A 33 -11.05 13.87 1.60
N THR A 34 -10.70 14.72 0.63
CA THR A 34 -10.19 16.05 0.94
C THR A 34 -11.36 16.96 1.32
N ALA A 35 -11.50 17.28 2.60
CA ALA A 35 -12.53 18.22 3.07
C ALA A 35 -12.27 19.63 2.52
N SER A 36 -13.15 20.12 1.64
CA SER A 36 -12.98 21.42 0.96
C SER A 36 -13.17 22.65 1.86
N SER A 37 -13.66 22.47 3.09
CA SER A 37 -13.96 23.54 4.05
C SER A 37 -13.42 23.21 5.45
N SER A 38 -12.98 24.23 6.18
CA SER A 38 -12.53 24.11 7.58
C SER A 38 -13.61 23.51 8.48
N GLU A 39 -14.89 23.84 8.26
CA GLU A 39 -16.00 23.28 9.05
C GLU A 39 -16.20 21.80 8.73
N ALA A 40 -16.07 21.41 7.46
CA ALA A 40 -16.14 20.01 7.05
C ALA A 40 -15.00 19.18 7.65
N LYS A 41 -13.79 19.74 7.74
CA LYS A 41 -12.66 19.10 8.42
C LYS A 41 -12.94 18.88 9.91
N LYS A 42 -13.55 19.86 10.58
CA LYS A 42 -13.93 19.76 12.00
C LYS A 42 -14.99 18.69 12.24
N VAL A 43 -16.03 18.65 11.40
CA VAL A 43 -17.07 17.60 11.47
C VAL A 43 -16.49 16.22 11.18
N LEU A 44 -15.58 16.10 10.22
CA LEU A 44 -14.88 14.85 9.90
C LEU A 44 -14.04 14.35 11.09
N GLU A 45 -13.34 15.25 11.77
CA GLU A 45 -12.56 14.92 12.96
C GLU A 45 -13.45 14.46 14.12
N GLU A 46 -14.55 15.18 14.40
CA GLU A 46 -15.52 14.79 15.41
C GLU A 46 -16.17 13.42 15.11
N SER A 47 -16.48 13.17 13.84
CA SER A 47 -17.05 11.90 13.38
C SER A 47 -16.06 10.75 13.52
N ASN A 48 -14.79 10.98 13.20
CA ASN A 48 -13.73 9.97 13.32
C ASN A 48 -13.55 9.50 14.77
N ILE A 49 -13.61 10.43 15.72
CA ILE A 49 -13.55 10.11 17.15
C ILE A 49 -14.71 9.18 17.54
N ILE A 50 -15.94 9.50 17.13
CA ILE A 50 -17.14 8.71 17.45
C ILE A 50 -17.09 7.32 16.77
N ALA A 51 -16.70 7.27 15.49
CA ALA A 51 -16.59 6.02 14.74
C ALA A 51 -15.56 5.08 15.37
N SER A 52 -14.38 5.61 15.72
CA SER A 52 -13.33 4.86 16.38
C SER A 52 -13.78 4.28 17.73
N GLN A 53 -14.51 5.08 18.51
CA GLN A 53 -15.08 4.64 19.79
C GLN A 53 -16.09 3.51 19.58
N GLN A 54 -16.98 3.65 18.60
CA GLN A 54 -18.00 2.66 18.31
C GLN A 54 -17.41 1.35 17.79
N ILE A 55 -16.38 1.39 16.94
CA ILE A 55 -15.68 0.19 16.49
C ILE A 55 -15.05 -0.54 17.68
N LYS A 56 -14.37 0.18 18.58
CA LYS A 56 -13.76 -0.43 19.77
C LYS A 56 -14.77 -1.10 20.71
N GLU A 57 -15.98 -0.55 20.83
CA GLU A 57 -17.04 -1.13 21.67
C GLU A 57 -17.78 -2.30 21.00
N ARG A 58 -17.90 -2.27 19.68
CA ARG A 58 -18.72 -3.21 18.91
C ARG A 58 -17.94 -4.38 18.33
N PHE A 59 -16.64 -4.21 18.12
CA PHE A 59 -15.78 -5.27 17.61
C PHE A 59 -15.04 -5.93 18.78
N PRO A 60 -15.10 -7.27 18.90
CA PRO A 60 -14.33 -8.00 19.90
C PRO A 60 -12.84 -7.85 19.63
N GLU A 61 -12.04 -7.69 20.68
CA GLU A 61 -10.59 -7.75 20.54
C GLU A 61 -10.17 -9.17 20.14
N LEU A 62 -9.40 -9.27 19.05
CA LEU A 62 -8.85 -10.56 18.62
C LEU A 62 -7.83 -11.04 19.66
N PRO A 63 -7.85 -12.32 20.05
CA PRO A 63 -6.87 -12.85 20.99
C PRO A 63 -5.46 -12.68 20.42
N LEU A 64 -4.60 -12.02 21.19
CA LEU A 64 -3.18 -11.85 20.86
C LEU A 64 -2.52 -13.25 20.80
N PRO A 65 -1.81 -13.60 19.72
CA PRO A 65 -1.12 -14.89 19.65
C PRO A 65 -0.05 -14.99 20.74
N GLU A 66 -0.05 -16.10 21.49
CA GLU A 66 0.93 -16.35 22.55
C GLU A 66 2.37 -16.43 21.97
N PRO A 67 3.38 -15.89 22.69
CA PRO A 67 4.76 -15.89 22.23
C PRO A 67 5.36 -17.30 22.27
N ARG A 68 5.60 -17.88 21.09
CA ARG A 68 6.35 -19.14 20.92
C ARG A 68 7.83 -18.89 21.25
N GLN A 69 8.35 -19.54 22.29
CA GLN A 69 9.75 -19.39 22.74
C GLN A 69 10.74 -20.33 22.02
N THR A 70 12.02 -19.91 22.02
CA THR A 70 13.31 -20.57 21.67
C THR A 70 13.81 -20.32 20.22
N THR A 71 14.97 -19.71 19.91
CA THR A 71 16.26 -19.53 20.63
C THR A 71 17.03 -18.23 20.22
N ASN A 72 17.61 -17.56 21.23
CA ASN A 72 18.77 -16.66 21.34
C ASN A 72 19.21 -15.69 20.20
N ALA A 73 18.89 -14.39 20.37
CA ALA A 73 19.84 -13.27 20.31
C ALA A 73 19.26 -12.02 21.04
N THR A 74 20.15 -11.23 21.63
CA THR A 74 19.94 -10.16 22.62
C THR A 74 18.82 -9.15 22.34
N VAL A 75 18.08 -8.86 23.41
CA VAL A 75 16.93 -7.95 23.53
C VAL A 75 17.36 -6.48 23.48
N THR A 76 16.74 -5.69 22.59
CA THR A 76 16.40 -4.29 22.86
C THR A 76 14.99 -4.02 22.30
N GLN A 77 14.09 -3.84 23.25
CA GLN A 77 12.81 -3.13 23.21
C GLN A 77 11.79 -3.40 22.07
N VAL A 78 10.73 -4.06 22.53
CA VAL A 78 9.38 -4.16 21.97
C VAL A 78 8.76 -2.84 21.51
N THR A 79 8.38 -2.77 20.23
CA THR A 79 7.20 -2.02 19.78
C THR A 79 6.46 -2.86 18.74
N GLN A 80 5.26 -3.30 19.12
CA GLN A 80 4.09 -3.56 18.28
C GLN A 80 4.29 -4.35 16.98
N SER A 81 3.89 -5.64 17.02
CA SER A 81 3.77 -6.52 15.86
C SER A 81 2.80 -5.94 14.83
N ARG A 82 3.38 -5.35 13.79
CA ARG A 82 2.75 -5.01 12.52
C ARG A 82 2.33 -6.30 11.81
N ILE A 83 1.27 -6.16 11.03
CA ILE A 83 0.65 -7.15 10.14
C ILE A 83 1.73 -7.76 9.23
N PRO A 84 1.72 -9.07 8.93
CA PRO A 84 2.66 -9.66 7.98
C PRO A 84 2.43 -9.03 6.61
N VAL A 85 3.42 -8.27 6.14
CA VAL A 85 3.55 -7.88 4.74
C VAL A 85 3.67 -9.18 3.95
N ALA A 86 2.62 -9.54 3.22
CA ALA A 86 2.71 -10.52 2.17
C ALA A 86 3.64 -9.92 1.11
N ILE A 87 4.90 -10.39 1.13
CA ILE A 87 5.85 -10.22 0.04
C ILE A 87 5.26 -10.98 -1.15
N ALA A 88 4.45 -10.28 -1.95
CA ALA A 88 4.20 -10.67 -3.33
C ALA A 88 5.56 -10.55 -4.03
N SER A 89 6.10 -11.71 -4.40
CA SER A 89 7.34 -11.91 -5.11
C SER A 89 7.63 -10.83 -6.16
N GLY A 90 8.59 -9.95 -5.86
CA GLY A 90 9.29 -9.11 -6.85
C GLY A 90 9.46 -7.65 -6.45
N GLY A 91 10.47 -7.36 -5.63
CA GLY A 91 10.95 -6.00 -5.39
C GLY A 91 11.29 -5.74 -3.93
N GLU A 92 12.57 -5.61 -3.65
CA GLU A 92 13.18 -5.27 -2.37
C GLU A 92 12.50 -4.18 -1.54
N GLU A 93 12.60 -4.34 -0.21
CA GLU A 93 12.47 -3.26 0.75
C GLU A 93 13.39 -2.11 0.35
N GLU A 94 12.82 -0.99 -0.08
CA GLU A 94 13.61 0.23 -0.16
C GLU A 94 12.73 1.37 0.30
N GLN A 95 13.34 2.26 1.07
CA GLN A 95 12.81 3.59 1.33
C GLN A 95 12.14 4.05 0.05
N VAL A 96 10.84 4.34 0.04
CA VAL A 96 10.16 4.76 -1.18
C VAL A 96 10.71 6.15 -1.50
N GLU A 97 11.89 6.18 -2.11
CA GLU A 97 12.56 7.35 -2.61
C GLU A 97 11.55 7.98 -3.56
N PRO A 98 11.19 9.25 -3.32
CA PRO A 98 10.17 9.90 -4.13
C PRO A 98 10.60 9.80 -5.59
N LEU A 99 9.62 9.70 -6.48
CA LEU A 99 9.90 9.59 -7.92
C LEU A 99 10.84 10.70 -8.41
N GLU A 100 10.77 11.87 -7.78
CA GLU A 100 11.70 12.98 -7.96
C GLU A 100 13.17 12.58 -7.77
N ASP A 101 13.52 11.88 -6.69
CA ASP A 101 14.90 11.50 -6.39
C ASP A 101 15.37 10.34 -7.29
N ARG A 102 14.48 9.40 -7.66
CA ARG A 102 14.76 8.38 -8.69
C ARG A 102 15.02 8.98 -10.06
N VAL A 103 14.20 9.94 -10.49
CA VAL A 103 14.39 10.68 -11.75
C VAL A 103 15.68 11.49 -11.70
N LEU A 104 15.98 12.14 -10.57
CA LEU A 104 17.24 12.86 -10.37
C LEU A 104 18.46 11.94 -10.46
N GLY A 105 18.38 10.74 -9.88
CA GLY A 105 19.42 9.71 -9.99
C GLY A 105 19.62 9.25 -11.43
N TYR A 106 18.54 9.04 -12.18
CA TYR A 106 18.59 8.67 -13.59
C TYR A 106 19.23 9.76 -14.47
N ILE A 107 18.90 11.03 -14.22
CA ILE A 107 19.53 12.17 -14.94
C ILE A 107 21.03 12.21 -14.66
N LYS A 108 21.44 11.99 -13.40
CA LYS A 108 22.87 11.98 -13.02
C LYS A 108 23.63 10.83 -13.70
N SER A 109 23.02 9.66 -13.84
CA SER A 109 23.65 8.53 -14.52
C SER A 109 23.74 8.70 -16.04
N HIS A 110 22.84 9.49 -16.62
CA HIS A 110 22.81 9.82 -18.05
C HIS A 110 23.50 11.16 -18.37
N ASN A 111 24.43 11.61 -17.52
CA ASN A 111 25.22 12.83 -17.72
C ASN A 111 24.38 14.10 -17.95
N GLY A 112 23.18 14.18 -17.37
CA GLY A 112 22.28 15.33 -17.53
C GLY A 112 21.32 15.24 -18.72
N GLU A 113 21.46 14.22 -19.58
CA GLU A 113 20.53 14.00 -20.69
C GLU A 113 19.36 13.11 -20.24
N LEU A 114 18.15 13.53 -20.57
CA LEU A 114 16.95 12.74 -20.28
C LEU A 114 16.07 12.64 -21.51
N ASN A 115 15.82 11.41 -21.94
CA ASN A 115 14.82 11.11 -22.95
C ASN A 115 13.53 10.63 -22.26
N MET A 116 12.42 11.29 -22.54
CA MET A 116 11.13 10.99 -21.91
C MET A 116 10.65 9.56 -22.16
N ASN A 117 10.90 9.01 -23.35
CA ASN A 117 10.51 7.65 -23.71
C ASN A 117 11.41 6.61 -23.03
N SER A 118 12.71 6.87 -22.95
CA SER A 118 13.68 6.00 -22.26
C SER A 118 13.45 6.00 -20.76
N ALA A 119 13.29 7.18 -20.15
CA ALA A 119 13.04 7.33 -18.72
C ALA A 119 11.71 6.69 -18.30
N SER A 120 10.65 6.84 -19.09
CA SER A 120 9.36 6.19 -18.83
C SER A 120 9.49 4.66 -18.81
N THR A 121 10.28 4.11 -19.75
CA THR A 121 10.51 2.66 -19.85
C THR A 121 11.38 2.15 -18.69
N ASP A 122 12.49 2.82 -18.41
CA ASP A 122 13.50 2.36 -17.46
C ASP A 122 13.05 2.54 -16.01
N LEU A 123 12.31 3.62 -15.69
CA LEU A 123 11.77 3.84 -14.34
C LEU A 123 10.41 3.18 -14.12
N ALA A 124 9.83 2.57 -15.18
CA ALA A 124 8.51 1.97 -15.20
C ALA A 124 7.40 2.94 -14.71
N VAL A 125 7.48 4.20 -15.16
CA VAL A 125 6.53 5.27 -14.81
C VAL A 125 5.97 5.93 -16.05
N SER A 126 4.83 6.59 -15.93
CA SER A 126 4.22 7.26 -17.09
C SER A 126 5.07 8.47 -17.54
N PRO A 127 5.08 8.81 -18.84
CA PRO A 127 5.78 10.00 -19.33
C PRO A 127 5.33 11.30 -18.63
N GLU A 128 4.04 11.37 -18.25
CA GLU A 128 3.48 12.49 -17.51
C GLU A 128 4.03 12.58 -16.08
N ASP A 129 4.23 11.44 -15.41
CA ASP A 129 4.82 11.41 -14.08
C ASP A 129 6.29 11.82 -14.10
N VAL A 130 7.05 11.38 -15.12
CA VAL A 130 8.43 11.85 -15.35
C VAL A 130 8.45 13.37 -15.54
N ARG A 131 7.58 13.89 -16.42
CA ARG A 131 7.45 15.34 -16.65
C ARG A 131 7.10 16.10 -15.38
N ARG A 132 6.18 15.58 -14.58
CA ARG A 132 5.75 16.18 -13.30
C ARG A 132 6.88 16.20 -12.29
N SER A 133 7.62 15.10 -12.17
CA SER A 133 8.80 15.00 -11.30
C SER A 133 9.90 15.95 -11.74
N LEU A 134 10.15 16.07 -13.04
CA LEU A 134 11.10 17.05 -13.57
C LEU A 134 10.69 18.49 -13.28
N GLN A 135 9.40 18.81 -13.42
CA GLN A 135 8.88 20.12 -13.08
C GLN A 135 9.08 20.44 -11.59
N LYS A 136 8.80 19.49 -10.68
CA LYS A 136 9.09 19.64 -9.26
C LYS A 136 10.58 19.83 -8.99
N LEU A 137 11.44 18.99 -9.58
CA LEU A 137 12.90 19.09 -9.42
C LEU A 137 13.43 20.46 -9.90
N ARG A 138 12.82 21.04 -10.92
CA ARG A 138 13.14 22.39 -11.40
C ARG A 138 12.66 23.45 -10.42
N ASP A 139 11.43 23.34 -9.93
CA ASP A 139 10.84 24.30 -8.99
C ASP A 139 11.60 24.27 -7.64
N ASP A 140 12.13 23.10 -7.26
CA ASP A 140 13.03 22.89 -6.11
C ASP A 140 14.49 23.33 -6.38
N GLY A 141 14.83 23.70 -7.62
CA GLY A 141 16.17 24.13 -8.03
C GLY A 141 17.21 23.02 -8.09
N LYS A 142 16.80 21.75 -8.08
CA LYS A 142 17.70 20.57 -8.16
C LYS A 142 18.20 20.30 -9.59
N ILE A 143 17.46 20.75 -10.61
CA ILE A 143 17.82 20.61 -12.03
C ILE A 143 17.55 21.90 -12.81
N VAL A 144 18.26 22.06 -13.93
CA VAL A 144 18.04 23.14 -14.90
C VAL A 144 17.77 22.49 -16.26
N MET A 145 16.71 22.96 -16.93
CA MET A 145 16.38 22.55 -18.30
C MET A 145 16.88 23.65 -19.24
N ASP A 146 17.84 23.33 -20.09
CA ASP A 146 18.33 24.18 -21.19
C ASP A 146 17.56 23.89 -22.49
#